data_AF-A0A3A8Q1F8-F1
#
_entry.id   AF-A0A3A8Q1F8-F1
#
_cell.length_a   1.000
_cell.length_b   1.000
_cell.length_c   1.000
_cell.angle_alpha   90.00
_cell.angle_beta   90.00
_cell.angle_gamma   90.00
#
_symmetry.space_group_name_H-M   'P 1'
#
loop_
_entity.id
_entity.type
_entity.pdbx_description
1 polymer ?
#
loop_
_entity_poly.entity_id
_entity_poly.type
_entity_poly.pdbx_seq_one_letter_code
_entity_poly.pdbx_strand_id
1 'polypeptide(L)'
;MSRDVIVHFNVLPHSTRERLIASTSPHSADAPLFSDKDRTTQKGLARWFVAGLLGLGHFCFIALTAFGTPGARGVEDVGSLIAYALDISLMVAAVLGIAYHRRRSAGLPFAPGRYLFPLEFVDLREPKMRIRSLNGLIEFKGVHQHINGTYSHTSFFFTFQGGVVEEFQVSDKHDAERRLQVFQRVRKGVAGALERQDANALQQLDVFFDVRMKGGFQAFQGKSEDALDTGPRASGVPSRLGRRWLTSLTVGVVLGITALLLRNLASDHTAFEAARKDGSGAAFHQYVLTGWRYVDEARRLGAEAEFTGCEKQGAEACWLTYLKRWDGSPRSKEVREERLPRAALAEAGDTVSALRRFRTRYPASVVDGEAKARIHELFVKSLAEFKDQASTTHAGIVPFVGGLMAHLEATDNPQVLLRFRQQSSPTLEKADKLLGKAMRRQGREMAMVSRHFEPQYTQPLEQAITEALSSAFVQIFPTDLLTLQAAPAGQPAADTTVPVLEIVYTIGWSGNTYSSVETRRVFVGIQFEFSADMRVPDQKPLHFGLRVNPPDFFTVHFTSRQLELVGLNGRGPSDDDVYRVMSLRAFDQLSDKLSQVFFRPTSKAFQASTLGGSEEAPEGLHEALSQPSPP
;
A
#
# COMPACT_ATOMS: atom_id res chain seq x y z
N MET A 1 7.54 74.17 30.81
CA MET A 1 7.67 73.08 29.81
C MET A 1 9.03 73.21 29.14
N SER A 2 10.05 72.48 29.59
CA SER A 2 11.29 72.37 28.82
C SER A 2 10.97 71.52 27.58
N ARG A 3 10.75 72.17 26.44
CA ARG A 3 10.45 71.50 25.16
C ARG A 3 11.75 70.97 24.58
N ASP A 4 11.74 69.72 24.12
CA ASP A 4 12.80 69.19 23.26
C ASP A 4 12.98 70.12 22.06
N VAL A 5 14.22 70.56 21.83
CA VAL A 5 14.56 71.37 20.67
C VAL A 5 15.10 70.44 19.59
N ILE A 6 14.38 70.34 18.48
CA ILE A 6 14.81 69.57 17.31
C ILE A 6 15.40 70.54 16.30
N VAL A 7 16.67 70.36 15.96
CA VAL A 7 17.41 71.21 15.01
C VAL A 7 18.22 70.32 14.08
N HIS A 8 18.23 70.64 12.78
CA HIS A 8 19.05 69.91 11.83
C HIS A 8 20.53 70.30 11.99
N PHE A 9 21.45 69.34 11.93
CA PHE A 9 22.88 69.61 12.07
C PHE A 9 23.38 70.67 11.07
N ASN A 10 22.91 70.58 9.81
CA ASN A 10 23.33 71.49 8.75
C ASN A 10 22.89 72.96 8.94
N VAL A 11 21.90 73.24 9.81
CA VAL A 11 21.48 74.63 10.06
C VAL A 11 22.30 75.31 11.17
N LEU A 12 23.22 74.58 11.83
CA LEU A 12 24.11 75.16 12.82
C LEU A 12 25.22 76.01 12.16
N PRO A 13 25.71 77.06 12.84
CA PRO A 13 26.90 77.80 12.40
C PRO A 13 28.10 76.86 12.15
N HIS A 14 28.97 77.22 11.20
CA HIS A 14 30.14 76.44 10.83
C HIS A 14 31.02 76.06 12.03
N SER A 15 31.40 77.06 12.84
CA SER A 15 32.20 76.90 14.06
C SER A 15 31.56 75.90 15.04
N THR A 16 30.24 75.97 15.22
CA THR A 16 29.50 75.04 16.09
C THR A 16 29.51 73.62 15.53
N ARG A 17 29.36 73.45 14.21
CA ARG A 17 29.42 72.12 13.56
C ARG A 17 30.78 71.45 13.77
N GLU A 18 31.87 72.17 13.51
CA GLU A 18 33.23 71.64 13.70
C GLU A 18 33.52 71.32 15.16
N ARG A 19 33.15 72.21 16.08
CA ARG A 19 33.33 72.00 17.51
C ARG A 19 32.54 70.81 18.02
N LEU A 20 31.31 70.62 17.55
CA LEU A 20 30.49 69.45 17.88
C LEU A 20 31.08 68.15 17.31
N ILE A 21 31.62 68.16 16.09
CA ILE A 21 32.31 66.99 15.53
C ILE A 21 33.55 66.67 16.37
N ALA A 22 34.37 67.68 16.66
CA ALA A 22 35.57 67.54 17.47
C ALA A 22 35.23 67.01 18.88
N SER A 23 34.18 67.51 19.52
CA SER A 23 33.76 67.08 20.87
C SER A 23 33.35 65.62 20.95
N THR A 24 32.82 65.03 19.87
CA THR A 24 32.45 63.61 19.83
C THR A 24 33.63 62.65 19.61
N SER A 25 34.84 63.18 19.35
CA SER A 25 36.04 62.40 19.09
C SER A 25 36.69 61.85 20.38
N PRO A 26 37.41 60.70 20.34
CA PRO A 26 37.84 59.98 21.56
C PRO A 26 38.80 60.70 22.53
N HIS A 27 39.32 61.89 22.20
CA HIS A 27 40.31 62.61 23.01
C HIS A 27 40.10 64.14 22.98
N SER A 28 38.86 64.60 22.84
CA SER A 28 38.57 66.03 22.74
C SER A 28 38.71 66.76 24.07
N ALA A 29 39.24 67.98 24.05
CA ALA A 29 39.19 68.88 25.20
C ALA A 29 37.74 69.24 25.59
N ASP A 30 36.84 69.26 24.60
CA ASP A 30 35.40 69.50 24.78
C ASP A 30 34.59 68.19 24.92
N ALA A 31 35.21 67.09 25.36
CA ALA A 31 34.56 65.78 25.40
C ALA A 31 33.28 65.77 26.26
N PRO A 32 32.24 65.00 25.84
CA PRO A 32 31.02 64.86 26.60
C PRO A 32 31.26 64.14 27.95
N LEU A 33 30.51 64.54 28.98
CA LEU A 33 30.53 63.94 30.31
C LEU A 33 30.10 62.46 30.26
N PHE A 34 29.06 62.19 29.46
CA PHE A 34 28.59 60.84 29.17
C PHE A 34 28.40 60.69 27.66
N SER A 35 28.79 59.54 27.13
CA SER A 35 28.59 59.19 25.73
C SER A 35 28.10 57.76 25.61
N ASP A 36 26.96 57.57 24.95
CA ASP A 36 26.47 56.26 24.54
C ASP A 36 26.49 56.22 23.01
N LYS A 37 27.61 55.72 22.47
CA LYS A 37 27.83 55.63 21.02
C LYS A 37 26.91 54.56 20.43
N ASP A 38 26.33 54.85 19.28
CA ASP A 38 25.35 54.00 18.64
C ASP A 38 25.97 52.70 18.09
N ARG A 39 26.01 51.67 18.94
CA ARG A 39 26.40 50.30 18.56
C ARG A 39 25.35 49.61 17.67
N THR A 40 24.20 50.23 17.40
CA THR A 40 23.16 49.64 16.54
C THR A 40 23.63 49.46 15.10
N THR A 41 24.64 50.22 14.64
CA THR A 41 25.21 50.03 13.31
C THR A 41 25.90 48.66 13.18
N GLN A 42 26.78 48.29 14.12
CA GLN A 42 27.46 46.99 14.09
C GLN A 42 26.49 45.82 14.30
N LYS A 43 25.58 45.94 15.28
CA LYS A 43 24.54 44.93 15.52
C LYS A 43 23.58 44.80 14.32
N GLY A 44 23.26 45.91 13.66
CA GLY A 44 22.44 45.95 12.46
C GLY A 44 23.11 45.23 11.30
N LEU A 45 24.39 45.50 11.05
CA LEU A 45 25.18 44.80 10.04
C LEU A 45 25.21 43.29 10.27
N ALA A 46 25.49 42.85 11.49
CA ALA A 46 25.51 41.43 11.85
C ALA A 46 24.15 40.76 11.64
N ARG A 47 23.06 41.41 12.05
CA ARG A 47 21.68 40.89 11.86
C ARG A 47 21.35 40.70 10.38
N TRP A 48 21.66 41.68 9.53
CA TRP A 48 21.39 41.58 8.11
C TRP A 48 22.28 40.53 7.43
N PHE A 49 23.54 40.41 7.85
CA PHE A 49 24.42 39.34 7.36
C PHE A 49 23.85 37.95 7.68
N VAL A 50 23.44 37.72 8.93
CA VAL A 50 22.80 36.46 9.34
C VAL A 50 21.50 36.22 8.57
N ALA A 51 20.66 37.24 8.39
CA ALA A 51 19.44 37.13 7.60
C ALA A 51 19.71 36.72 6.14
N GLY A 52 20.75 37.28 5.52
CA GLY A 52 21.18 36.91 4.17
C GLY A 52 21.65 35.45 4.08
N LEU A 53 22.43 34.98 5.07
CA LEU A 53 22.85 33.59 5.14
C LEU A 53 21.69 32.62 5.33
N LEU A 54 20.70 32.97 6.16
CA LEU A 54 19.50 32.16 6.35
C LEU A 54 18.68 32.07 5.06
N GLY A 55 18.48 33.18 4.36
CA GLY A 55 17.80 33.20 3.06
C GLY A 55 18.53 32.36 2.00
N LEU A 56 19.86 32.46 1.93
CA LEU A 56 20.67 31.65 1.01
C LEU A 56 20.62 30.15 1.36
N GLY A 57 20.73 29.81 2.64
CA GLY A 57 20.69 28.41 3.10
C GLY A 57 19.35 27.75 2.80
N HIS A 58 18.25 28.44 3.07
CA HIS A 58 16.91 27.95 2.78
C HIS A 58 16.64 27.86 1.26
N PHE A 59 17.06 28.86 0.49
CA PHE A 59 17.00 28.83 -0.98
C PHE A 59 17.71 27.59 -1.55
N CYS A 60 18.95 27.35 -1.12
CA CYS A 60 19.73 26.18 -1.56
C CYS A 60 19.06 24.87 -1.14
N PHE A 61 18.51 24.80 0.07
CA PHE A 61 17.81 23.63 0.56
C PHE A 61 16.61 23.29 -0.33
N ILE A 62 15.76 24.26 -0.65
CA ILE A 62 14.61 24.04 -1.53
C ILE A 62 15.08 23.67 -2.93
N ALA A 63 15.99 24.45 -3.53
CA ALA A 63 16.45 24.23 -4.90
C ALA A 63 17.04 22.84 -5.15
N LEU A 64 17.70 22.25 -4.14
CA LEU A 64 18.36 20.94 -4.23
C LEU A 64 17.47 19.77 -3.79
N THR A 65 16.40 20.02 -3.03
CA THR A 65 15.53 18.95 -2.56
C THR A 65 14.80 18.30 -3.73
N ALA A 66 14.87 16.97 -3.83
CA ALA A 66 14.29 16.17 -4.93
C ALA A 66 14.73 16.60 -6.34
N PHE A 67 15.87 17.29 -6.47
CA PHE A 67 16.38 17.71 -7.78
C PHE A 67 16.74 16.49 -8.64
N GLY A 68 16.16 16.41 -9.84
CA GLY A 68 16.46 15.37 -10.82
C GLY A 68 15.96 13.96 -10.48
N THR A 69 15.11 13.78 -9.45
CA THR A 69 14.61 12.47 -9.07
C THR A 69 13.25 12.14 -9.74
N PRO A 70 13.16 11.07 -10.56
CA PRO A 70 11.90 10.64 -11.16
C PRO A 70 10.89 10.20 -10.09
N GLY A 71 9.61 10.53 -10.24
CA GLY A 71 8.54 10.10 -9.34
C GLY A 71 8.45 10.86 -8.00
N ALA A 72 9.41 11.73 -7.70
CA ALA A 72 9.34 12.68 -6.58
C ALA A 72 8.86 14.05 -7.08
N ARG A 73 8.82 15.07 -6.21
CA ARG A 73 8.62 16.49 -6.59
C ARG A 73 9.83 17.08 -7.35
N GLY A 74 10.33 16.34 -8.34
CA GLY A 74 11.41 16.76 -9.23
C GLY A 74 11.04 18.00 -10.03
N VAL A 75 9.77 18.17 -10.37
CA VAL A 75 9.20 19.45 -10.79
C VAL A 75 8.42 20.03 -9.61
N GLU A 76 8.81 21.21 -9.16
CA GLU A 76 8.13 21.92 -8.08
C GLU A 76 6.89 22.62 -8.60
N ASP A 77 5.84 22.67 -7.77
CA ASP A 77 4.59 23.33 -8.09
C ASP A 77 4.68 24.87 -7.91
N VAL A 78 3.60 25.56 -8.27
CA VAL A 78 3.50 27.02 -8.11
C VAL A 78 3.53 27.43 -6.62
N GLY A 79 3.22 26.52 -5.69
CA GLY A 79 3.29 26.79 -4.24
C GLY A 79 4.72 27.12 -3.79
N SER A 80 5.72 26.46 -4.38
CA SER A 80 7.13 26.74 -4.12
C SER A 80 7.54 28.18 -4.47
N LEU A 81 6.84 28.85 -5.39
CA LEU A 81 7.16 30.22 -5.81
C LEU A 81 7.25 31.19 -4.62
N ILE A 82 6.36 31.05 -3.64
CA ILE A 82 6.34 31.91 -2.46
C ILE A 82 7.66 31.79 -1.69
N ALA A 83 8.19 30.57 -1.55
CA ALA A 83 9.44 30.34 -0.85
C ALA A 83 10.63 30.97 -1.59
N TYR A 84 10.78 30.72 -2.91
CA TYR A 84 11.84 31.35 -3.71
C TYR A 84 11.76 32.88 -3.66
N ALA A 85 10.54 33.45 -3.77
CA ALA A 85 10.34 34.89 -3.72
C ALA A 85 10.72 35.46 -2.35
N LEU A 86 10.35 34.81 -1.25
CA LEU A 86 10.70 35.23 0.12
C LEU A 86 12.19 35.12 0.39
N ASP A 87 12.84 34.03 -0.02
CA ASP A 87 14.27 33.82 0.21
C ASP A 87 15.12 34.85 -0.54
N ILE A 88 14.80 35.10 -1.82
CA ILE A 88 15.50 36.12 -2.60
C ILE A 88 15.17 37.52 -2.06
N SER A 89 13.93 37.78 -1.65
CA SER A 89 13.57 39.04 -0.99
C SER A 89 14.40 39.25 0.27
N LEU A 90 14.61 38.21 1.08
CA LEU A 90 15.40 38.28 2.30
C LEU A 90 16.88 38.54 2.00
N MET A 91 17.46 37.87 0.99
CA MET A 91 18.83 38.11 0.55
C MET A 91 19.03 39.54 0.03
N VAL A 92 18.10 40.05 -0.79
CA VAL A 92 18.15 41.44 -1.29
C VAL A 92 17.95 42.43 -0.14
N ALA A 93 17.00 42.18 0.76
CA ALA A 93 16.77 43.00 1.95
C ALA A 93 18.02 43.05 2.85
N ALA A 94 18.75 41.95 2.99
CA ALA A 94 20.02 41.87 3.70
C ALA A 94 21.10 42.77 3.08
N VAL A 95 21.29 42.69 1.77
CA VAL A 95 22.26 43.55 1.05
C VAL A 95 21.87 45.02 1.17
N LEU A 96 20.60 45.35 0.94
CA LEU A 96 20.09 46.72 1.07
C LEU A 96 20.13 47.23 2.52
N GLY A 97 19.92 46.35 3.50
CA GLY A 97 20.03 46.64 4.92
C GLY A 97 21.47 46.95 5.35
N ILE A 98 22.44 46.16 4.87
CA ILE A 98 23.87 46.42 5.05
C ILE A 98 24.26 47.76 4.42
N ALA A 99 23.84 48.00 3.18
CA ALA A 99 24.06 49.26 2.49
C ALA A 99 23.41 50.45 3.23
N TYR A 100 22.20 50.26 3.76
CA TYR A 100 21.47 51.25 4.54
C TYR A 100 22.23 51.65 5.80
N HIS A 101 22.70 50.68 6.59
CA HIS A 101 23.44 50.98 7.81
C HIS A 101 24.80 51.63 7.52
N ARG A 102 25.53 51.15 6.50
CA ARG A 102 26.80 51.79 6.09
C ARG A 102 26.60 53.22 5.59
N ARG A 103 25.57 53.47 4.77
CA ARG A 103 25.27 54.82 4.26
C ARG A 103 24.76 55.74 5.35
N ARG A 104 23.95 55.24 6.29
CA ARG A 104 23.51 56.00 7.47
C ARG A 104 24.70 56.42 8.33
N SER A 105 25.65 55.53 8.60
CA SER A 105 26.83 55.87 9.41
C SER A 105 27.80 56.80 8.67
N ALA A 106 28.03 56.56 7.37
CA ALA A 106 28.93 57.38 6.55
C ALA A 106 28.35 58.78 6.23
N GLY A 107 27.03 58.94 6.29
CA GLY A 107 26.35 60.20 6.03
C GLY A 107 26.40 61.18 7.19
N LEU A 108 26.93 60.79 8.35
CA LEU A 108 27.06 61.67 9.52
C LEU A 108 28.53 62.05 9.71
N PRO A 109 28.87 63.36 9.80
CA PRO A 109 30.25 63.81 10.01
C PRO A 109 30.73 63.65 11.46
N PHE A 110 29.88 63.14 12.34
CA PHE A 110 30.14 62.89 13.77
C PHE A 110 29.83 61.43 14.11
N ALA A 111 30.37 60.96 15.24
CA ALA A 111 30.01 59.64 15.74
C ALA A 111 28.52 59.63 16.15
N PRO A 112 27.68 58.71 15.62
CA PRO A 112 26.29 58.65 16.04
C PRO A 112 26.17 58.16 17.47
N GLY A 113 25.32 58.79 18.27
CA GLY A 113 25.17 58.43 19.68
C GLY A 113 24.35 59.43 20.48
N ARG A 114 24.21 59.16 21.77
CA ARG A 114 23.64 60.09 22.76
C ARG A 114 24.79 60.65 23.57
N TYR A 115 24.76 61.95 23.83
CA TYR A 115 25.84 62.69 24.45
C TYR A 115 25.30 63.61 25.54
N LEU A 116 25.96 63.63 26.69
CA LEU A 116 25.70 64.60 27.75
C LEU A 116 26.87 65.57 27.82
N PHE A 117 26.64 66.81 27.38
CA PHE A 117 27.55 67.94 27.55
C PHE A 117 27.26 68.69 28.85
N PRO A 118 28.15 69.58 29.31
CA PRO A 118 28.01 70.32 30.57
C PRO A 118 26.67 71.05 30.76
N LEU A 119 26.05 71.49 29.67
CA LEU A 119 24.79 72.25 29.68
C LEU A 119 23.62 71.51 29.05
N GLU A 120 23.86 70.46 28.26
CA GLU A 120 22.83 69.87 27.39
C GLU A 120 23.00 68.37 27.18
N PHE A 121 21.87 67.69 27.08
CA PHE A 121 21.78 66.37 26.48
C PHE A 121 21.52 66.52 24.98
N VAL A 122 22.28 65.81 24.15
CA VAL A 122 22.22 65.86 22.69
C VAL A 122 22.13 64.44 22.14
N ASP A 123 21.06 64.18 21.39
CA ASP A 123 20.87 62.95 20.62
C ASP A 123 21.34 63.18 19.19
N LEU A 124 22.46 62.56 18.82
CA LEU A 124 23.13 62.65 17.52
C LEU A 124 23.01 61.35 16.71
N ARG A 125 21.91 60.60 16.84
CA ARG A 125 21.71 59.35 16.06
C ARG A 125 21.25 59.59 14.62
N GLU A 126 20.85 60.81 14.30
CA GLU A 126 20.30 61.25 13.01
C GLU A 126 20.78 62.67 12.66
N PRO A 127 20.66 63.09 11.38
CA PRO A 127 20.97 64.47 10.99
C PRO A 127 20.14 65.52 11.75
N LYS A 128 18.91 65.15 12.15
CA LYS A 128 18.08 65.94 13.07
C LYS A 128 18.48 65.62 14.50
N MET A 129 19.09 66.58 15.16
CA MET A 129 19.56 66.46 16.53
C MET A 129 18.44 66.84 17.48
N ARG A 130 18.29 66.08 18.56
CA ARG A 130 17.37 66.41 19.65
C ARG A 130 18.17 66.90 20.84
N ILE A 131 17.93 68.15 21.23
CA ILE A 131 18.70 68.85 22.25
C ILE A 131 17.78 69.14 23.43
N ARG A 132 18.26 68.83 24.64
CA ARG A 132 17.55 69.08 25.89
C ARG A 132 18.48 69.77 26.88
N SER A 133 18.06 70.92 27.39
CA SER A 133 18.86 71.67 28.36
C SER A 133 18.87 70.99 29.73
N LEU A 134 20.03 70.97 30.38
CA LEU A 134 20.19 70.55 31.77
C LEU A 134 19.59 71.52 32.79
N ASN A 135 19.23 72.74 32.40
CA ASN A 135 18.43 73.63 33.25
C ASN A 135 17.05 73.02 33.56
N GLY A 136 16.57 72.11 32.72
CA GLY A 136 15.34 71.35 32.94
C GLY A 136 15.54 70.05 33.71
N LEU A 137 16.74 69.76 34.24
CA LEU A 137 17.01 68.53 35.01
C LEU A 137 16.42 68.65 36.42
N ILE A 138 15.50 67.75 36.76
CA ILE A 138 14.86 67.68 38.08
C ILE A 138 15.66 66.77 39.00
N GLU A 139 16.01 65.58 38.52
CA GLU A 139 16.63 64.54 39.32
C GLU A 139 17.78 63.89 38.55
N PHE A 140 18.83 63.54 39.27
CA PHE A 140 19.95 62.76 38.76
C PHE A 140 20.25 61.61 39.74
N LYS A 141 20.32 60.39 39.22
CA LYS A 141 20.55 59.18 40.02
C LYS A 141 21.54 58.24 39.33
N GLY A 142 22.62 57.88 40.03
CA GLY A 142 23.52 56.79 39.64
C GLY A 142 23.21 55.52 40.43
N VAL A 143 22.91 54.42 39.75
CA VAL A 143 22.58 53.13 40.39
C VAL A 143 23.57 52.06 39.94
N HIS A 144 24.30 51.48 40.90
CA HIS A 144 25.13 50.31 40.65
C HIS A 144 24.26 49.05 40.51
N GLN A 145 24.39 48.36 39.39
CA GLN A 145 23.67 47.12 39.09
C GLN A 145 24.58 45.92 39.34
N HIS A 146 24.05 44.89 39.99
CA HIS A 146 24.75 43.65 40.30
C HIS A 146 24.01 42.46 39.68
N ILE A 147 24.74 41.57 39.02
CA ILE A 147 24.21 40.28 38.52
C ILE A 147 24.96 39.19 39.28
N ASN A 148 24.23 38.34 40.01
CA ASN A 148 24.79 37.29 40.86
C ASN A 148 25.84 37.81 41.86
N GLY A 149 25.54 38.94 42.52
CA GLY A 149 26.44 39.60 43.47
C GLY A 149 27.64 40.34 42.85
N THR A 150 27.96 40.09 41.58
CA THR A 150 29.07 40.73 40.88
C THR A 150 28.59 42.03 40.23
N TYR A 151 29.39 43.11 40.35
CA TYR A 151 29.10 44.37 39.68
C TYR A 151 29.00 44.16 38.16
N SER A 152 27.91 44.63 37.55
CA SER A 152 27.66 44.52 36.12
C SER A 152 27.90 45.85 35.39
N HIS A 153 27.24 46.91 35.86
CA HIS A 153 27.34 48.26 35.30
C HIS A 153 26.73 49.28 36.26
N THR A 154 26.91 50.57 35.98
CA THR A 154 26.19 51.67 36.64
C THR A 154 25.30 52.37 35.64
N SER A 155 24.02 52.51 35.98
CA SER A 155 23.05 53.30 35.20
C SER A 155 22.94 54.69 35.78
N PHE A 156 23.15 55.70 34.95
CA PHE A 156 22.96 57.11 35.26
C PHE A 156 21.64 57.59 34.64
N PHE A 157 20.67 57.89 35.49
CA PHE A 157 19.36 58.39 35.11
C PHE A 157 19.30 59.90 35.25
N PHE A 158 18.87 60.57 34.19
CA PHE A 158 18.66 62.02 34.11
C PHE A 158 17.18 62.28 33.88
N THR A 159 16.47 62.68 34.93
CA THR A 159 15.03 62.96 34.88
C THR A 159 14.82 64.44 34.62
N PHE A 160 14.20 64.77 33.49
CA PHE A 160 13.92 66.14 33.08
C PHE A 160 12.46 66.54 33.37
N GLN A 161 12.20 67.84 33.37
CA GLN A 161 10.86 68.40 33.43
C GLN A 161 9.95 67.78 32.37
N GLY A 162 8.76 67.34 32.79
CA GLY A 162 7.83 66.58 31.93
C GLY A 162 7.99 65.06 32.02
N GLY A 163 8.82 64.55 32.93
CA GLY A 163 8.93 63.12 33.24
C GLY A 163 9.80 62.31 32.27
N VAL A 164 10.50 62.97 31.36
CA VAL A 164 11.39 62.27 30.41
C VAL A 164 12.68 61.86 31.12
N VAL A 165 13.05 60.59 31.02
CA VAL A 165 14.26 60.02 31.62
C VAL A 165 15.23 59.64 30.51
N GLU A 166 16.46 60.12 30.60
CA GLU A 166 17.58 59.65 29.76
C GLU A 166 18.53 58.80 30.60
N GLU A 167 18.98 57.68 30.04
CA GLU A 167 19.86 56.71 30.72
C GLU A 167 21.20 56.57 29.98
N PHE A 168 22.28 56.60 30.74
CA PHE A 168 23.62 56.19 30.31
C PHE A 168 24.14 55.04 31.15
N GLN A 169 24.73 54.03 30.50
CA GLN A 169 25.31 52.87 31.19
C GLN A 169 26.83 52.89 31.08
N VAL A 170 27.51 52.67 32.21
CA VAL A 170 28.97 52.57 32.29
C VAL A 170 29.31 51.23 32.93
N SER A 171 29.98 50.36 32.18
CA SER A 171 30.26 48.98 32.61
C SER A 171 31.45 48.84 33.56
N ASP A 172 32.30 49.85 33.69
CA ASP A 172 33.43 49.85 34.61
C ASP A 172 33.09 50.70 35.84
N LYS A 173 33.27 50.10 37.04
CA LYS A 173 32.89 50.77 38.30
C LYS A 173 33.73 52.02 38.55
N HIS A 174 35.03 51.96 38.29
CA HIS A 174 35.93 53.08 38.55
C HIS A 174 35.70 54.23 37.57
N ASP A 175 35.43 53.93 36.29
CA ASP A 175 35.03 54.92 35.30
C ASP A 175 33.67 55.55 35.65
N ALA A 176 32.71 54.76 36.14
CA ALA A 176 31.42 55.27 36.59
C ALA A 176 31.57 56.28 37.74
N GLU A 177 32.33 55.92 38.78
CA GLU A 177 32.62 56.81 39.92
C GLU A 177 33.37 58.07 39.47
N ARG A 178 34.36 57.94 38.57
CA ARG A 178 35.09 59.07 38.00
C ARG A 178 34.16 60.02 37.24
N ARG A 179 33.29 59.50 36.38
CA ARG A 179 32.33 60.31 35.61
C ARG A 179 31.33 61.03 36.51
N LEU A 180 30.89 60.38 37.60
CA LEU A 180 30.04 61.01 38.61
C LEU A 180 30.74 62.22 39.26
N GLN A 181 32.00 62.06 39.66
CA GLN A 181 32.79 63.16 40.25
C GLN A 181 33.01 64.30 39.25
N VAL A 182 33.35 63.98 37.99
CA VAL A 182 33.53 64.97 36.93
C VAL A 182 32.22 65.72 36.66
N PHE A 183 31.08 65.02 36.58
CA PHE A 183 29.77 65.63 36.40
C PHE A 183 29.44 66.62 37.52
N GLN A 184 29.64 66.23 38.79
CA GLN A 184 29.41 67.12 39.92
C GLN A 184 30.32 68.36 39.90
N ARG A 185 31.61 68.18 39.55
CA ARG A 185 32.58 69.27 39.42
C ARG A 185 32.20 70.25 38.32
N VAL A 186 31.84 69.73 37.15
CA VAL A 186 31.44 70.54 35.99
C VAL A 186 30.16 71.32 36.29
N ARG A 187 29.17 70.72 36.96
CA ARG A 187 27.95 71.44 37.38
C ARG A 187 28.25 72.62 38.31
N LYS A 188 29.14 72.43 39.29
CA LYS A 188 29.58 73.53 40.18
C LYS A 188 30.32 74.61 39.37
N GLY A 189 31.17 74.22 38.43
CA GLY A 189 31.89 75.13 37.54
C GLY A 189 30.96 75.97 36.66
N VAL A 190 29.94 75.35 36.06
CA VAL A 190 28.90 76.04 35.28
C VAL A 190 28.13 77.04 36.14
N ALA A 191 27.69 76.64 37.34
CA ALA A 191 26.97 77.54 38.25
C ALA A 191 27.82 78.77 38.63
N GLY A 192 29.08 78.56 39.01
CA GLY A 192 30.00 79.66 39.35
C GLY A 192 30.41 80.53 38.15
N ALA A 193 30.40 80.02 36.93
CA ALA A 193 30.61 80.82 35.72
C ALA A 193 29.39 81.70 35.40
N LEU A 194 28.17 81.17 35.59
CA LEU A 194 26.92 81.92 35.43
C LEU A 194 26.79 83.04 36.48
N GLU A 195 27.10 82.75 37.75
CA GLU A 195 27.07 83.73 38.84
C GLU A 195 28.03 84.91 38.61
N ARG A 196 29.22 84.62 38.07
CA ARG A 196 30.25 85.64 37.78
C ARG A 196 30.11 86.29 36.41
N GLN A 197 29.11 85.89 35.61
CA GLN A 197 28.94 86.31 34.22
C GLN A 197 30.22 86.13 33.37
N ASP A 198 30.98 85.06 33.64
CA ASP A 198 32.26 84.78 32.96
C ASP A 198 32.01 84.13 31.60
N ALA A 199 31.91 84.97 30.57
CA ALA A 199 31.66 84.55 29.20
C ALA A 199 32.76 83.61 28.65
N ASN A 200 34.02 83.79 29.07
CA ASN A 200 35.13 82.95 28.61
C ASN A 200 35.05 81.54 29.21
N ALA A 201 34.73 81.44 30.50
CA ALA A 201 34.50 80.15 31.15
C ALA A 201 33.28 79.42 30.56
N LEU A 202 32.20 80.15 30.25
CA LEU A 202 31.03 79.57 29.58
C LEU A 202 31.33 79.13 28.14
N GLN A 203 32.13 79.89 27.39
CA GLN A 203 32.57 79.50 26.05
C GLN A 203 33.36 78.19 26.08
N GLN A 204 34.20 77.95 27.08
CA GLN A 204 34.94 76.70 27.24
C GLN A 204 34.05 75.51 27.61
N LEU A 205 32.97 75.73 28.36
CA LEU A 205 32.08 74.66 28.83
C LEU A 205 30.91 74.36 27.89
N ASP A 206 30.55 75.30 27.01
CA ASP A 206 29.39 75.18 26.12
C ASP A 206 29.79 74.95 24.66
N VAL A 207 29.55 73.73 24.17
CA VAL A 207 29.76 73.37 22.75
C VAL A 207 28.86 74.21 21.83
N PHE A 208 27.75 74.74 22.33
CA PHE A 208 26.78 75.54 21.58
C PHE A 208 26.80 77.04 21.93
N PHE A 209 27.89 77.54 22.50
CA PHE A 209 28.03 78.95 22.89
C PHE A 209 27.62 79.92 21.76
N ASP A 210 28.13 79.70 20.55
CA ASP A 210 27.83 80.54 19.37
C ASP A 210 26.34 80.55 18.98
N VAL A 211 25.65 79.43 19.20
CA VAL A 211 24.20 79.30 18.96
C VAL A 211 23.44 80.14 19.97
N ARG A 212 23.84 80.12 21.25
CA ARG A 212 23.21 80.95 22.29
C ARG A 212 23.42 82.44 22.04
N MET A 213 24.62 82.84 21.63
CA MET A 213 24.92 84.24 21.28
C MET A 213 24.10 84.75 20.08
N LYS A 214 23.63 83.84 19.22
CA LYS A 214 22.80 84.14 18.05
C LYS A 214 21.29 83.96 18.27
N GLY A 215 20.83 84.04 19.51
CA GLY A 215 19.40 83.97 19.85
C GLY A 215 18.88 82.56 20.21
N GLY A 216 19.78 81.61 20.47
CA GLY A 216 19.45 80.25 20.90
C GLY A 216 18.97 79.34 19.78
N PHE A 217 18.66 78.08 20.12
CA PHE A 217 18.29 77.06 19.12
C PHE A 217 16.97 77.34 18.40
N GLN A 218 16.05 78.09 19.02
CA GLN A 218 14.78 78.49 18.41
C GLN A 218 15.01 79.32 17.13
N ALA A 219 16.08 80.12 17.10
CA ALA A 219 16.45 80.91 15.94
C ALA A 219 16.90 80.04 14.74
N PHE A 220 17.10 78.74 14.92
CA PHE A 220 17.52 77.80 13.87
C PHE A 220 16.44 76.76 13.52
N GLN A 221 15.31 76.72 14.22
CA GLN A 221 14.20 75.85 13.87
C GLN A 221 13.53 76.32 12.57
N GLY A 222 13.25 75.38 11.64
CA GLY A 222 12.56 75.69 10.38
C GLY A 222 13.41 76.42 9.32
N LYS A 223 14.69 76.69 9.58
CA LYS A 223 15.61 77.22 8.55
C LYS A 223 15.92 76.15 7.50
N SER A 224 16.12 76.60 6.26
CA SER A 224 16.53 75.72 5.15
C SER A 224 17.93 75.15 5.42
N GLU A 225 18.10 73.85 5.15
CA GLU A 225 19.37 73.12 5.30
C GLU A 225 20.45 73.60 4.30
N ASP A 226 20.04 74.31 3.25
CA ASP A 226 20.92 74.84 2.19
C ASP A 226 21.40 76.28 2.46
N ALA A 227 20.89 76.94 3.50
CA ALA A 227 21.07 78.38 3.71
C ALA A 227 22.43 78.79 4.31
N LEU A 228 23.35 77.86 4.63
CA LEU A 228 24.59 78.15 5.36
C LEU A 228 25.85 77.48 4.76
N ASP A 229 26.96 78.21 4.93
CA ASP A 229 28.36 78.12 4.47
C ASP A 229 29.01 76.73 4.24
N THR A 230 30.12 76.71 3.48
CA THR A 230 31.00 75.57 3.20
C THR A 230 31.51 74.94 4.50
N GLY A 231 31.24 73.65 4.73
CA GLY A 231 31.66 72.93 5.94
C GLY A 231 31.07 71.52 6.01
N PRO A 232 31.42 70.69 7.01
CA PRO A 232 30.95 69.32 7.12
C PRO A 232 29.42 69.25 7.21
N ARG A 233 28.79 68.42 6.38
CA ARG A 233 27.33 68.27 6.30
C ARG A 233 26.90 66.85 6.67
N ALA A 234 25.78 66.74 7.37
CA ALA A 234 25.06 65.51 7.55
C ALA A 234 24.14 65.28 6.35
N SER A 235 24.20 64.09 5.73
CA SER A 235 23.34 63.68 4.63
C SER A 235 22.36 62.60 5.09
N GLY A 236 21.10 62.71 4.70
CA GLY A 236 20.12 61.65 4.88
C GLY A 236 20.40 60.44 3.99
N VAL A 237 19.76 59.31 4.30
CA VAL A 237 19.83 58.12 3.45
C VAL A 237 19.00 58.34 2.17
N PRO A 238 19.48 57.93 0.98
CA PRO A 238 18.70 58.04 -0.26
C PRO A 238 17.31 57.39 -0.15
N SER A 239 16.29 58.03 -0.72
CA SER A 239 14.89 57.61 -0.60
C SER A 239 14.62 56.16 -1.06
N ARG A 240 15.32 55.69 -2.10
CA ARG A 240 15.24 54.29 -2.58
C ARG A 240 15.69 53.28 -1.51
N LEU A 241 16.74 53.60 -0.76
CA LEU A 241 17.25 52.76 0.34
C LEU A 241 16.34 52.83 1.58
N GLY A 242 15.61 53.95 1.74
CA GLY A 242 14.50 54.06 2.69
C GLY A 242 13.35 53.10 2.36
N ARG A 243 13.07 52.87 1.07
CA ARG A 243 12.07 51.90 0.55
C ARG A 243 12.64 50.50 0.29
N ARG A 244 13.68 50.09 1.02
CA ARG A 244 14.40 48.82 0.80
C ARG A 244 13.49 47.59 0.80
N TRP A 245 12.47 47.54 1.66
CA TRP A 245 11.54 46.41 1.74
C TRP A 245 10.67 46.23 0.49
N LEU A 246 10.16 47.34 -0.05
CA LEU A 246 9.40 47.30 -1.30
C LEU A 246 10.31 46.88 -2.45
N THR A 247 11.53 47.43 -2.50
CA THR A 247 12.52 47.09 -3.53
C THR A 247 12.91 45.60 -3.46
N SER A 248 13.16 45.08 -2.25
CA SER A 248 13.53 43.68 -2.07
C SER A 248 12.40 42.73 -2.44
N LEU A 249 11.15 43.07 -2.11
CA LEU A 249 9.98 42.26 -2.49
C LEU A 249 9.80 42.20 -4.00
N THR A 250 9.87 43.35 -4.70
CA THR A 250 9.74 43.38 -6.16
C THR A 250 10.82 42.57 -6.85
N VAL A 251 12.08 42.72 -6.42
CA VAL A 251 13.21 41.94 -6.98
C VAL A 251 13.04 40.46 -6.65
N GLY A 252 12.65 40.12 -5.42
CA GLY A 252 12.44 38.73 -4.99
C GLY A 252 11.37 38.01 -5.80
N VAL A 253 10.25 38.65 -6.11
CA VAL A 253 9.20 38.05 -6.96
C VAL A 253 9.73 37.76 -8.37
N VAL A 254 10.35 38.74 -9.03
CA VAL A 254 10.84 38.59 -10.41
C VAL A 254 11.90 37.49 -10.51
N LEU A 255 12.88 37.52 -9.60
CA LEU A 255 13.96 36.54 -9.59
C LEU A 255 13.48 35.18 -9.07
N GLY A 256 12.48 35.14 -8.19
CA GLY A 256 11.88 33.90 -7.68
C GLY A 256 11.17 33.11 -8.75
N ILE A 257 10.38 33.78 -9.60
CA ILE A 257 9.76 33.16 -10.79
C ILE A 257 10.85 32.59 -11.71
N THR A 258 11.87 33.39 -11.99
CA THR A 258 12.97 32.98 -12.88
C THR A 258 13.74 31.79 -12.32
N ALA A 259 14.05 31.80 -11.02
CA ALA A 259 14.77 30.72 -10.35
C ALA A 259 13.97 29.40 -10.35
N LEU A 260 12.67 29.46 -10.04
CA LEU A 260 11.79 28.30 -10.07
C LEU A 260 11.72 27.67 -11.47
N LEU A 261 11.55 28.50 -12.51
CA LEU A 261 11.52 28.02 -13.90
C LEU A 261 12.83 27.36 -14.31
N LEU A 262 13.97 28.00 -14.02
CA LEU A 262 15.29 27.45 -14.33
C LEU A 262 15.55 26.14 -13.57
N ARG A 263 15.20 26.09 -12.28
CA ARG A 263 15.32 24.88 -11.46
C ARG A 263 14.46 23.76 -12.03
N ASN A 264 13.19 24.02 -12.35
CA ASN A 264 12.29 23.02 -12.92
C ASN A 264 12.76 22.52 -14.29
N LEU A 265 13.25 23.40 -15.16
CA LEU A 265 13.80 23.02 -16.46
C LEU A 265 15.04 22.12 -16.33
N ALA A 266 15.96 22.46 -15.42
CA ALA A 266 17.17 21.68 -15.19
C ALA A 266 16.86 20.34 -14.49
N SER A 267 15.96 20.37 -13.50
CA SER A 267 15.54 19.18 -12.75
C SER A 267 14.77 18.19 -13.64
N ASP A 268 13.82 18.66 -14.45
CA ASP A 268 13.07 17.83 -15.41
C ASP A 268 13.98 17.14 -16.42
N HIS A 269 14.96 17.88 -16.97
CA HIS A 269 15.96 17.30 -17.87
C HIS A 269 16.80 16.22 -17.18
N THR A 270 17.25 16.48 -15.95
CA THR A 270 18.05 15.51 -15.17
C THR A 270 17.24 14.27 -14.84
N ALA A 271 15.96 14.42 -14.47
CA ALA A 271 15.06 13.30 -14.19
C ALA A 271 14.79 12.46 -15.43
N PHE A 272 14.60 13.09 -16.59
CA PHE A 272 14.45 12.39 -17.86
C PHE A 272 15.72 11.61 -18.24
N GLU A 273 16.89 12.24 -18.14
CA GLU A 273 18.17 11.56 -18.42
C GLU A 273 18.44 10.41 -17.45
N ALA A 274 18.04 10.54 -16.17
CA ALA A 274 18.10 9.45 -15.21
C ALA A 274 17.21 8.27 -15.62
N ALA A 275 15.96 8.53 -16.02
CA ALA A 275 15.05 7.50 -16.53
C ALA A 275 15.59 6.84 -17.82
N ARG A 276 16.16 7.64 -18.72
CA ARG A 276 16.80 7.17 -19.95
C ARG A 276 18.02 6.30 -19.68
N LYS A 277 18.85 6.65 -18.69
CA LYS A 277 20.04 5.89 -18.29
C LYS A 277 19.65 4.53 -17.69
N ASP A 278 18.59 4.48 -16.91
CA ASP A 278 18.04 3.23 -16.38
C ASP A 278 17.43 2.36 -17.50
N GLY A 279 16.72 2.99 -18.43
CA GLY A 279 16.19 2.36 -19.64
C GLY A 279 15.02 1.40 -19.39
N SER A 280 14.52 1.27 -18.16
CA SER A 280 13.36 0.44 -17.87
C SER A 280 12.03 1.17 -18.06
N GLY A 281 11.00 0.42 -18.45
CA GLY A 281 9.63 0.93 -18.48
C GLY A 281 9.18 1.53 -17.14
N ALA A 282 9.58 0.92 -16.02
CA ALA A 282 9.24 1.42 -14.69
C ALA A 282 9.83 2.82 -14.43
N ALA A 283 11.09 3.07 -14.79
CA ALA A 283 11.72 4.38 -14.62
C ALA A 283 11.08 5.45 -15.50
N PHE A 284 10.78 5.13 -16.77
CA PHE A 284 10.04 6.04 -17.65
C PHE A 284 8.62 6.32 -17.14
N HIS A 285 7.92 5.32 -16.60
CA HIS A 285 6.58 5.53 -16.04
C HIS A 285 6.63 6.47 -14.82
N GLN A 286 7.63 6.33 -13.94
CA GLN A 286 7.83 7.27 -12.82
C GLN A 286 8.07 8.71 -13.30
N TYR A 287 8.86 8.88 -14.37
CA TYR A 287 9.04 10.18 -15.01
C TYR A 287 7.72 10.70 -15.59
N VAL A 288 6.96 9.90 -16.34
CA VAL A 288 5.70 10.33 -16.96
C VAL A 288 4.66 10.83 -15.94
N LEU A 289 4.66 10.31 -14.72
CA LEU A 289 3.76 10.76 -13.65
C LEU A 289 4.07 12.17 -13.11
N THR A 290 5.32 12.62 -13.22
CA THR A 290 5.82 13.82 -12.50
C THR A 290 6.58 14.81 -13.38
N GLY A 291 6.99 14.38 -14.57
CA GLY A 291 7.77 15.14 -15.54
C GLY A 291 6.92 16.10 -16.36
N TRP A 292 7.60 16.93 -17.13
CA TRP A 292 6.97 18.01 -17.88
C TRP A 292 7.32 18.03 -19.37
N ARG A 293 8.59 18.25 -19.74
CA ARG A 293 8.95 18.55 -21.13
C ARG A 293 9.08 17.30 -22.02
N TYR A 294 9.54 16.19 -21.44
CA TYR A 294 9.84 14.97 -22.19
C TYR A 294 8.77 13.89 -22.03
N VAL A 295 7.55 14.24 -21.58
CA VAL A 295 6.50 13.26 -21.27
C VAL A 295 6.15 12.40 -22.48
N ASP A 296 5.98 12.99 -23.66
CA ASP A 296 5.62 12.25 -24.86
C ASP A 296 6.75 11.31 -25.32
N GLU A 297 7.99 11.78 -25.24
CA GLU A 297 9.17 10.97 -25.56
C GLU A 297 9.35 9.82 -24.56
N ALA A 298 9.22 10.10 -23.26
CA ALA A 298 9.28 9.11 -22.20
C ALA A 298 8.14 8.08 -22.30
N ARG A 299 6.93 8.47 -22.71
CA ARG A 299 5.83 7.54 -22.98
C ARG A 299 6.18 6.57 -24.08
N ARG A 300 6.73 7.05 -25.19
CA ARG A 300 7.15 6.20 -26.31
C ARG A 300 8.27 5.24 -25.89
N LEU A 301 9.34 5.77 -25.30
CA LEU A 301 10.51 4.96 -24.89
C LEU A 301 10.15 3.97 -23.79
N GLY A 302 9.36 4.39 -22.80
CA GLY A 302 8.90 3.53 -21.71
C GLY A 302 7.99 2.40 -22.18
N ALA A 303 7.05 2.69 -23.08
CA ALA A 303 6.22 1.67 -23.70
C ALA A 303 7.06 0.68 -24.53
N GLU A 304 8.08 1.14 -25.27
CA GLU A 304 8.95 0.23 -26.03
C GLU A 304 9.80 -0.66 -25.10
N ALA A 305 10.38 -0.08 -24.06
CA ALA A 305 11.19 -0.79 -23.08
C ALA A 305 10.38 -1.83 -22.29
N GLU A 306 9.20 -1.48 -21.80
CA GLU A 306 8.33 -2.40 -21.05
C GLU A 306 7.79 -3.51 -21.95
N PHE A 307 7.43 -3.18 -23.20
CA PHE A 307 7.01 -4.19 -24.17
C PHE A 307 8.10 -5.25 -24.38
N THR A 308 9.33 -4.81 -24.66
CA THR A 308 10.49 -5.70 -24.84
C THR A 308 10.77 -6.52 -23.56
N GLY A 309 10.58 -5.91 -22.39
CA GLY A 309 10.69 -6.59 -21.11
C GLY A 309 9.64 -7.70 -20.95
N CYS A 310 8.39 -7.43 -21.28
CA CYS A 310 7.32 -8.41 -21.22
C CYS A 310 7.47 -9.52 -22.26
N GLU A 311 8.02 -9.25 -23.44
CA GLU A 311 8.36 -10.31 -24.41
C GLU A 311 9.37 -11.31 -23.85
N LYS A 312 10.37 -10.83 -23.11
CA LYS A 312 11.37 -11.71 -22.47
C LYS A 312 10.81 -12.51 -21.30
N GLN A 313 9.89 -11.92 -20.52
CA GLN A 313 9.28 -12.60 -19.38
C GLN A 313 8.21 -13.60 -19.80
N GLY A 314 7.42 -13.29 -20.85
CA GLY A 314 6.35 -14.14 -21.34
C GLY A 314 5.16 -14.30 -20.39
N ALA A 315 5.02 -13.43 -19.38
CA ALA A 315 4.04 -13.60 -18.30
C ALA A 315 2.74 -12.80 -18.48
N GLU A 316 1.59 -13.38 -18.12
CA GLU A 316 0.26 -12.72 -18.23
C GLU A 316 0.23 -11.41 -17.43
N ALA A 317 0.75 -11.45 -16.20
CA ALA A 317 0.79 -10.30 -15.30
C ALA A 317 1.61 -9.11 -15.83
N CYS A 318 2.66 -9.37 -16.61
CA CYS A 318 3.47 -8.31 -17.23
C CYS A 318 2.65 -7.53 -18.26
N TRP A 319 1.95 -8.25 -19.15
CA TRP A 319 1.12 -7.64 -20.19
C TRP A 319 -0.08 -6.88 -19.62
N LEU A 320 -0.67 -7.35 -18.52
CA LEU A 320 -1.71 -6.59 -17.82
C LEU A 320 -1.16 -5.28 -17.23
N THR A 321 0.06 -5.33 -16.66
CA THR A 321 0.74 -4.13 -16.14
C THR A 321 1.07 -3.15 -17.26
N TYR A 322 1.54 -3.65 -18.40
CA TYR A 322 1.80 -2.86 -19.60
C TYR A 322 0.56 -2.08 -20.03
N LEU A 323 -0.59 -2.76 -20.19
CA LEU A 323 -1.85 -2.12 -20.61
C LEU A 323 -2.33 -1.06 -19.62
N LYS A 324 -2.04 -1.24 -18.33
CA LYS A 324 -2.40 -0.27 -17.28
C LYS A 324 -1.50 0.97 -17.29
N ARG A 325 -0.18 0.79 -17.42
CA ARG A 325 0.81 1.89 -17.36
C ARG A 325 0.88 2.70 -18.65
N TRP A 326 0.69 2.04 -19.78
CA TRP A 326 0.87 2.62 -21.12
C TRP A 326 -0.44 2.64 -21.90
N ASP A 327 -1.50 3.12 -21.24
CA ASP A 327 -2.77 3.33 -21.93
C ASP A 327 -2.59 4.33 -23.09
N GLY A 328 -3.22 4.02 -24.22
CA GLY A 328 -3.02 4.75 -25.47
C GLY A 328 -1.74 4.43 -26.24
N SER A 329 -0.89 3.49 -25.79
CA SER A 329 0.23 2.99 -26.61
C SER A 329 -0.26 2.45 -27.96
N PRO A 330 0.42 2.74 -29.08
CA PRO A 330 0.08 2.18 -30.39
C PRO A 330 0.08 0.64 -30.41
N ARG A 331 0.82 0.00 -29.49
CA ARG A 331 0.92 -1.47 -29.39
C ARG A 331 -0.12 -2.09 -28.46
N SER A 332 -0.97 -1.29 -27.81
CA SER A 332 -1.99 -1.81 -26.89
C SER A 332 -3.03 -2.72 -27.56
N LYS A 333 -3.22 -2.59 -28.88
CA LYS A 333 -4.04 -3.53 -29.66
C LYS A 333 -3.33 -4.88 -29.82
N GLU A 334 -2.07 -4.86 -30.27
CA GLU A 334 -1.22 -6.06 -30.38
C GLU A 334 -1.13 -6.81 -29.05
N VAL A 335 -0.95 -6.10 -27.93
CA VAL A 335 -0.89 -6.73 -26.61
C VAL A 335 -2.22 -7.41 -26.25
N ARG A 336 -3.35 -6.74 -26.45
CA ARG A 336 -4.68 -7.29 -26.10
C ARG A 336 -5.07 -8.49 -26.95
N GLU A 337 -4.83 -8.41 -28.25
CA GLU A 337 -5.32 -9.40 -29.21
C GLU A 337 -4.37 -10.59 -29.38
N GLU A 338 -3.07 -10.38 -29.20
CA GLU A 338 -2.06 -11.40 -29.47
C GLU A 338 -1.19 -11.77 -28.27
N ARG A 339 -0.49 -10.80 -27.66
CA ARG A 339 0.55 -11.12 -26.66
C ARG A 339 -0.02 -11.65 -25.35
N LEU A 340 -1.06 -11.00 -24.85
CA LEU A 340 -1.70 -11.35 -23.58
C LEU A 340 -2.34 -12.76 -23.64
N PRO A 341 -3.17 -13.11 -24.66
CA PRO A 341 -3.69 -14.48 -24.78
C PRO A 341 -2.61 -15.54 -24.94
N ARG A 342 -1.53 -15.27 -25.69
CA ARG A 342 -0.41 -16.21 -25.83
C ARG A 342 0.28 -16.49 -24.50
N ALA A 343 0.59 -15.44 -23.73
CA ALA A 343 1.18 -15.59 -22.40
C ALA A 343 0.26 -16.36 -21.44
N ALA A 344 -1.03 -16.01 -21.42
CA ALA A 344 -2.02 -16.68 -20.58
C ALA A 344 -2.24 -18.16 -20.95
N LEU A 345 -2.11 -18.53 -22.24
CA LEU A 345 -2.13 -19.94 -22.65
C LEU A 345 -0.85 -20.68 -22.25
N ALA A 346 0.31 -20.03 -22.33
CA ALA A 346 1.58 -20.62 -21.91
C ALA A 346 1.61 -20.90 -20.39
N GLU A 347 0.96 -20.05 -19.60
CA GLU A 347 0.76 -20.23 -18.16
C GLU A 347 -0.43 -21.13 -17.81
N ALA A 348 -1.31 -21.43 -18.76
CA ALA A 348 -2.41 -22.36 -18.53
C ALA A 348 -1.83 -23.76 -18.30
N GLY A 349 -2.07 -24.33 -17.12
CA GLY A 349 -1.61 -25.68 -16.81
C GLY A 349 -2.21 -26.75 -17.72
N ASP A 350 -1.61 -27.94 -17.72
CA ASP A 350 -1.92 -29.05 -18.64
C ASP A 350 -3.16 -29.87 -18.24
N THR A 351 -4.26 -29.16 -17.96
CA THR A 351 -5.56 -29.78 -17.62
C THR A 351 -6.64 -29.22 -18.54
N VAL A 352 -7.61 -30.04 -18.90
CA VAL A 352 -8.75 -29.62 -19.72
C VAL A 352 -9.53 -28.50 -19.02
N SER A 353 -9.71 -28.58 -17.69
CA SER A 353 -10.34 -27.51 -16.92
C SER A 353 -9.59 -26.17 -17.00
N ALA A 354 -8.25 -26.18 -16.93
CA ALA A 354 -7.46 -24.94 -17.06
C ALA A 354 -7.56 -24.35 -18.47
N LEU A 355 -7.45 -25.19 -19.51
CA LEU A 355 -7.54 -24.77 -20.91
C LEU A 355 -8.95 -24.27 -21.26
N ARG A 356 -10.02 -24.89 -20.72
CA ARG A 356 -11.40 -24.39 -20.82
C ARG A 356 -11.55 -23.02 -20.18
N ARG A 357 -11.04 -22.85 -18.95
CA ARG A 357 -11.06 -21.53 -18.27
C ARG A 357 -10.31 -20.47 -19.08
N PHE A 358 -9.18 -20.83 -19.69
CA PHE A 358 -8.46 -19.96 -20.61
C PHE A 358 -9.37 -19.52 -21.78
N ARG A 359 -10.02 -20.47 -22.46
CA ARG A 359 -10.93 -20.19 -23.59
C ARG A 359 -12.14 -19.32 -23.20
N THR A 360 -12.66 -19.48 -21.98
CA THR A 360 -13.72 -18.61 -21.44
C THR A 360 -13.20 -17.19 -21.18
N ARG A 361 -11.98 -17.04 -20.67
CA ARG A 361 -11.37 -15.72 -20.39
C ARG A 361 -10.97 -14.98 -21.67
N TYR A 362 -10.52 -15.73 -22.69
CA TYR A 362 -10.02 -15.22 -23.96
C TYR A 362 -10.81 -15.82 -25.15
N PRO A 363 -12.11 -15.49 -25.28
CA PRO A 363 -12.95 -16.04 -26.34
C PRO A 363 -12.44 -15.60 -27.71
N ALA A 364 -12.39 -16.52 -28.66
CA ALA A 364 -11.92 -16.27 -30.03
C ALA A 364 -10.51 -15.63 -30.13
N SER A 365 -9.63 -15.90 -29.16
CA SER A 365 -8.25 -15.43 -29.23
C SER A 365 -7.47 -16.06 -30.39
N VAL A 366 -6.37 -15.42 -30.79
CA VAL A 366 -5.48 -15.92 -31.86
C VAL A 366 -4.86 -17.29 -31.57
N VAL A 367 -4.93 -17.76 -30.31
CA VAL A 367 -4.45 -19.07 -29.86
C VAL A 367 -5.57 -20.02 -29.43
N ASP A 368 -6.85 -19.71 -29.71
CA ASP A 368 -7.96 -20.62 -29.41
C ASP A 368 -7.79 -22.00 -30.11
N GLY A 369 -7.24 -22.00 -31.33
CA GLY A 369 -6.89 -23.23 -32.04
C GLY A 369 -5.84 -24.08 -31.33
N GLU A 370 -4.82 -23.44 -30.74
CA GLU A 370 -3.78 -24.13 -29.97
C GLU A 370 -4.34 -24.70 -28.66
N ALA A 371 -5.18 -23.94 -27.96
CA ALA A 371 -5.85 -24.42 -26.75
C ALA A 371 -6.75 -25.63 -27.05
N LYS A 372 -7.51 -25.61 -28.16
CA LYS A 372 -8.30 -26.77 -28.62
C LYS A 372 -7.44 -27.98 -28.94
N ALA A 373 -6.32 -27.79 -29.62
CA ALA A 373 -5.39 -28.88 -29.94
C ALA A 373 -4.83 -29.52 -28.66
N ARG A 374 -4.43 -28.73 -27.66
CA ARG A 374 -3.97 -29.27 -26.36
C ARG A 374 -5.07 -30.01 -25.61
N ILE A 375 -6.32 -29.52 -25.64
CA ILE A 375 -7.46 -30.26 -25.08
C ILE A 375 -7.61 -31.61 -25.79
N HIS A 376 -7.61 -31.63 -27.12
CA HIS A 376 -7.71 -32.84 -27.92
C HIS A 376 -6.59 -33.85 -27.60
N GLU A 377 -5.35 -33.38 -27.48
CA GLU A 377 -4.20 -34.22 -27.11
C GLU A 377 -4.38 -34.88 -25.74
N LEU A 378 -4.95 -34.19 -24.76
CA LEU A 378 -5.26 -34.78 -23.45
C LEU A 378 -6.32 -35.89 -23.57
N PHE A 379 -7.37 -35.70 -24.37
CA PHE A 379 -8.36 -36.74 -24.65
C PHE A 379 -7.74 -37.95 -25.36
N VAL A 380 -6.91 -37.72 -26.39
CA VAL A 380 -6.21 -38.79 -27.13
C VAL A 380 -5.26 -39.56 -26.23
N LYS A 381 -4.49 -38.85 -25.38
CA LYS A 381 -3.56 -39.46 -24.42
C LYS A 381 -4.29 -40.34 -23.40
N SER A 382 -5.33 -39.83 -22.75
CA SER A 382 -6.10 -40.63 -21.79
C SER A 382 -6.81 -41.81 -22.45
N LEU A 383 -7.26 -41.67 -23.71
CA LEU A 383 -7.81 -42.80 -24.46
C LEU A 383 -6.74 -43.86 -24.79
N ALA A 384 -5.49 -43.46 -25.06
CA ALA A 384 -4.39 -44.40 -25.23
C ALA A 384 -4.06 -45.14 -23.93
N GLU A 385 -3.99 -44.42 -22.80
CA GLU A 385 -3.81 -45.01 -21.47
C GLU A 385 -4.95 -45.97 -21.10
N PHE A 386 -6.18 -45.65 -21.48
CA PHE A 386 -7.31 -46.56 -21.35
C PHE A 386 -7.11 -47.83 -22.17
N LYS A 387 -6.74 -47.73 -23.45
CA LYS A 387 -6.52 -48.89 -24.32
C LYS A 387 -5.48 -49.86 -23.74
N ASP A 388 -4.44 -49.33 -23.09
CA ASP A 388 -3.41 -50.15 -22.44
C ASP A 388 -3.92 -50.90 -21.21
N GLN A 389 -4.97 -50.39 -20.55
CA GLN A 389 -5.59 -51.00 -19.37
C GLN A 389 -6.88 -51.75 -19.68
N ALA A 390 -7.44 -51.55 -20.88
CA ALA A 390 -8.75 -52.05 -21.27
C ALA A 390 -8.82 -53.57 -21.26
N SER A 391 -10.02 -54.08 -21.04
CA SER A 391 -10.31 -55.50 -21.14
C SER A 391 -10.09 -56.03 -22.56
N THR A 392 -9.40 -57.17 -22.68
CA THR A 392 -9.21 -57.87 -23.96
C THR A 392 -10.31 -58.89 -24.24
N THR A 393 -11.18 -59.18 -23.26
CA THR A 393 -12.28 -60.14 -23.42
C THR A 393 -13.53 -59.51 -24.03
N HIS A 394 -13.66 -58.18 -24.00
CA HIS A 394 -14.82 -57.44 -24.52
C HIS A 394 -14.43 -56.47 -25.65
N ALA A 395 -14.40 -56.97 -26.89
CA ALA A 395 -13.98 -56.18 -28.07
C ALA A 395 -14.78 -54.87 -28.30
N GLY A 396 -16.00 -54.77 -27.77
CA GLY A 396 -16.85 -53.58 -27.88
C GLY A 396 -16.47 -52.42 -26.95
N ILE A 397 -15.64 -52.64 -25.92
CA ILE A 397 -15.38 -51.63 -24.88
C ILE A 397 -14.52 -50.47 -25.36
N VAL A 398 -13.46 -50.76 -26.11
CA VAL A 398 -12.55 -49.74 -26.64
C VAL A 398 -13.24 -48.81 -27.65
N PRO A 399 -14.00 -49.31 -28.64
CA PRO A 399 -14.80 -48.46 -29.52
C PRO A 399 -15.82 -47.61 -28.76
N PHE A 400 -16.49 -48.20 -27.75
CA PHE A 400 -17.47 -47.49 -26.93
C PHE A 400 -16.84 -46.35 -26.14
N VAL A 401 -15.75 -46.60 -25.41
CA VAL A 401 -15.06 -45.55 -24.62
C VAL A 401 -14.45 -44.50 -25.54
N GLY A 402 -13.95 -44.87 -26.72
CA GLY A 402 -13.52 -43.90 -27.73
C GLY A 402 -14.66 -42.97 -28.17
N GLY A 403 -15.85 -43.52 -28.40
CA GLY A 403 -17.05 -42.75 -28.72
C GLY A 403 -17.54 -41.88 -27.55
N LEU A 404 -17.45 -42.37 -26.31
CA LEU A 404 -17.74 -41.60 -25.11
C LEU A 404 -16.81 -40.39 -25.00
N MET A 405 -15.49 -40.60 -25.10
CA MET A 405 -14.50 -39.53 -25.00
C MET A 405 -14.70 -38.47 -26.09
N ALA A 406 -15.01 -38.89 -27.32
CA ALA A 406 -15.34 -37.96 -28.41
C ALA A 406 -16.60 -37.12 -28.12
N HIS A 407 -17.63 -37.70 -27.48
CA HIS A 407 -18.83 -36.98 -27.05
C HIS A 407 -18.53 -35.95 -25.96
N LEU A 408 -17.75 -36.34 -24.95
CA LEU A 408 -17.36 -35.45 -23.84
C LEU A 408 -16.48 -34.27 -24.33
N GLU A 409 -15.61 -34.52 -25.31
CA GLU A 409 -14.82 -33.48 -25.98
C GLU A 409 -15.72 -32.52 -26.78
N ALA A 410 -16.64 -33.05 -27.59
CA ALA A 410 -17.52 -32.25 -28.45
C ALA A 410 -18.54 -31.39 -27.68
N THR A 411 -19.04 -31.90 -26.56
CA THR A 411 -20.06 -31.22 -25.73
C THR A 411 -19.47 -30.33 -24.63
N ASP A 412 -18.15 -30.38 -24.45
CA ASP A 412 -17.43 -29.70 -23.37
C ASP A 412 -17.92 -30.07 -21.95
N ASN A 413 -18.57 -31.23 -21.79
CA ASN A 413 -19.16 -31.70 -20.55
C ASN A 413 -18.50 -33.02 -20.13
N PRO A 414 -17.76 -33.08 -18.99
CA PRO A 414 -17.11 -34.30 -18.53
C PRO A 414 -18.05 -35.29 -17.84
N GLN A 415 -19.34 -34.95 -17.65
CA GLN A 415 -20.27 -35.72 -16.85
C GLN A 415 -20.71 -37.01 -17.54
N VAL A 416 -20.68 -38.11 -16.79
CA VAL A 416 -21.28 -39.39 -17.16
C VAL A 416 -22.15 -39.85 -16.00
N LEU A 417 -23.41 -40.17 -16.28
CA LEU A 417 -24.37 -40.54 -15.24
C LEU A 417 -24.37 -42.06 -15.03
N LEU A 418 -24.28 -42.49 -13.78
CA LEU A 418 -24.49 -43.87 -13.37
C LEU A 418 -25.85 -44.01 -12.72
N ARG A 419 -26.70 -44.89 -13.24
CA ARG A 419 -28.06 -45.09 -12.75
C ARG A 419 -28.30 -46.55 -12.42
N PHE A 420 -28.83 -46.81 -11.23
CA PHE A 420 -29.31 -48.13 -10.84
C PHE A 420 -30.83 -48.19 -10.92
N ARG A 421 -31.34 -49.35 -11.35
CA ARG A 421 -32.77 -49.62 -11.40
C ARG A 421 -33.10 -51.06 -11.04
N GLN A 422 -33.69 -51.25 -9.87
CA GLN A 422 -34.29 -52.52 -9.49
C GLN A 422 -35.58 -52.76 -10.29
N GLN A 423 -35.69 -53.92 -10.94
CA GLN A 423 -36.92 -54.42 -11.53
C GLN A 423 -37.59 -55.40 -10.55
N SER A 424 -38.86 -55.16 -10.24
CA SER A 424 -39.65 -56.02 -9.36
C SER A 424 -39.81 -57.41 -9.96
N SER A 425 -39.52 -58.44 -9.16
CA SER A 425 -39.77 -59.84 -9.53
C SER A 425 -40.79 -60.46 -8.56
N PRO A 426 -41.87 -61.10 -9.07
CA PRO A 426 -42.84 -61.76 -8.21
C PRO A 426 -42.31 -63.05 -7.57
N THR A 427 -41.09 -63.49 -7.91
CA THR A 427 -40.55 -64.78 -7.46
C THR A 427 -40.22 -64.81 -5.97
N LEU A 428 -39.83 -63.67 -5.38
CA LEU A 428 -39.52 -63.58 -3.95
C LEU A 428 -40.79 -63.73 -3.09
N GLU A 429 -41.88 -63.04 -3.45
CA GLU A 429 -43.18 -63.21 -2.79
C GLU A 429 -43.74 -64.64 -2.96
N LYS A 430 -43.52 -65.25 -4.14
CA LYS A 430 -43.88 -66.65 -4.38
C LYS A 430 -43.08 -67.59 -3.48
N ALA A 431 -41.78 -67.35 -3.30
CA ALA A 431 -40.94 -68.13 -2.40
C ALA A 431 -41.43 -68.03 -0.95
N ASP A 432 -41.74 -66.83 -0.46
CA ASP A 432 -42.29 -66.60 0.88
C ASP A 432 -43.61 -67.37 1.11
N LYS A 433 -44.50 -67.37 0.11
CA LYS A 433 -45.79 -68.07 0.19
C LYS A 433 -45.64 -69.60 0.13
N LEU A 434 -44.86 -70.11 -0.83
CA LEU A 434 -44.73 -71.54 -1.09
C LEU A 434 -43.88 -72.25 -0.05
N LEU A 435 -42.68 -71.72 0.21
CA LEU A 435 -41.74 -72.31 1.17
C LEU A 435 -42.19 -72.06 2.60
N GLY A 436 -42.79 -70.89 2.90
CA GLY A 436 -43.31 -70.61 4.24
C GLY A 436 -44.38 -71.62 4.66
N LYS A 437 -45.26 -72.03 3.73
CA LYS A 437 -46.25 -73.08 3.97
C LYS A 437 -45.62 -74.47 4.11
N ALA A 438 -44.63 -74.78 3.27
CA ALA A 438 -43.93 -76.08 3.30
C ALA A 438 -43.12 -76.27 4.59
N MET A 439 -42.37 -75.25 5.02
CA MET A 439 -41.54 -75.31 6.23
C MET A 439 -42.38 -75.36 7.51
N ARG A 440 -43.50 -74.63 7.58
CA ARG A 440 -44.46 -74.76 8.70
C ARG A 440 -45.00 -76.18 8.85
N ARG A 441 -45.26 -76.90 7.75
CA ARG A 441 -45.70 -78.31 7.79
C ARG A 441 -44.62 -79.25 8.31
N GLN A 442 -43.35 -78.89 8.14
CA GLN A 442 -42.18 -79.63 8.62
C GLN A 442 -41.70 -79.19 10.01
N GLY A 443 -42.42 -78.27 10.66
CA GLY A 443 -42.03 -77.73 11.97
C GLY A 443 -40.76 -76.85 11.93
N ARG A 444 -40.37 -76.34 10.77
CA ARG A 444 -39.19 -75.49 10.59
C ARG A 444 -39.60 -74.02 10.43
N GLU A 445 -38.80 -73.13 11.00
CA GLU A 445 -38.95 -71.69 10.80
C GLU A 445 -38.21 -71.24 9.54
N MET A 446 -38.84 -70.33 8.78
CA MET A 446 -38.30 -69.77 7.55
C MET A 446 -38.28 -68.24 7.63
N ALA A 447 -37.16 -67.62 7.27
CA ALA A 447 -37.03 -66.17 7.15
C ALA A 447 -37.71 -65.67 5.86
N MET A 448 -38.62 -64.69 5.98
CA MET A 448 -39.27 -64.07 4.82
C MET A 448 -38.25 -63.22 4.05
N VAL A 449 -38.13 -63.41 2.74
CA VAL A 449 -37.09 -62.79 1.91
C VAL A 449 -37.52 -61.44 1.32
N SER A 450 -38.80 -61.28 0.94
CA SER A 450 -39.26 -60.14 0.13
C SER A 450 -39.02 -58.76 0.76
N ARG A 451 -39.15 -58.62 2.09
CA ARG A 451 -38.98 -57.34 2.81
C ARG A 451 -37.53 -56.83 2.87
N HIS A 452 -36.54 -57.70 2.66
CA HIS A 452 -35.12 -57.36 2.82
C HIS A 452 -34.48 -56.75 1.55
N PHE A 453 -35.29 -56.56 0.50
CA PHE A 453 -34.87 -56.06 -0.81
C PHE A 453 -35.62 -54.79 -1.23
N GLU A 454 -36.12 -54.06 -0.26
CA GLU A 454 -36.66 -52.71 -0.47
C GLU A 454 -35.52 -51.71 -0.75
N PRO A 455 -35.80 -50.56 -1.41
CA PRO A 455 -34.77 -49.60 -1.80
C PRO A 455 -33.81 -49.15 -0.68
N GLN A 456 -34.30 -49.09 0.56
CA GLN A 456 -33.50 -48.71 1.73
C GLN A 456 -32.32 -49.67 2.00
N TYR A 457 -32.39 -50.93 1.54
CA TYR A 457 -31.34 -51.92 1.71
C TYR A 457 -30.39 -52.02 0.51
N THR A 458 -30.86 -51.64 -0.69
CA THR A 458 -30.04 -51.72 -1.92
C THR A 458 -29.29 -50.43 -2.24
N GLN A 459 -29.80 -49.25 -1.85
CA GLN A 459 -29.16 -47.96 -2.10
C GLN A 459 -27.71 -47.86 -1.62
N PRO A 460 -27.34 -48.30 -0.39
CA PRO A 460 -25.93 -48.28 0.03
C PRO A 460 -25.01 -49.13 -0.85
N LEU A 461 -25.53 -50.24 -1.39
CA LEU A 461 -24.78 -51.13 -2.27
C LEU A 461 -24.58 -50.50 -3.67
N GLU A 462 -25.61 -49.84 -4.20
CA GLU A 462 -25.53 -49.06 -5.44
C GLU A 462 -24.50 -47.92 -5.34
N GLN A 463 -24.47 -47.24 -4.18
CA GLN A 463 -23.49 -46.20 -3.90
C GLN A 463 -22.06 -46.75 -3.84
N ALA A 464 -21.85 -47.88 -3.15
CA ALA A 464 -20.54 -48.53 -3.07
C ALA A 464 -19.99 -48.91 -4.46
N ILE A 465 -20.83 -49.44 -5.35
CA ILE A 465 -20.42 -49.71 -6.74
C ILE A 465 -20.10 -48.43 -7.49
N THR A 466 -20.89 -47.37 -7.30
CA THR A 466 -20.61 -46.07 -7.93
C THR A 466 -19.25 -45.53 -7.53
N GLU A 467 -18.91 -45.62 -6.24
CA GLU A 467 -17.62 -45.19 -5.70
C GLU A 467 -16.47 -46.05 -6.20
N ALA A 468 -16.65 -47.38 -6.27
CA ALA A 468 -15.65 -48.31 -6.79
C ALA A 468 -15.34 -48.04 -8.28
N LEU A 469 -16.39 -47.86 -9.11
CA LEU A 469 -16.23 -47.52 -10.51
C LEU A 469 -15.59 -46.14 -10.69
N SER A 470 -16.06 -45.12 -9.95
CA SER A 470 -15.46 -43.79 -9.99
C SER A 470 -13.96 -43.84 -9.66
N SER A 471 -13.59 -44.58 -8.62
CA SER A 471 -12.20 -44.76 -8.19
C SER A 471 -11.33 -45.44 -9.26
N ALA A 472 -11.88 -46.42 -9.98
CA ALA A 472 -11.19 -47.09 -11.07
C ALA A 472 -10.98 -46.18 -12.30
N PHE A 473 -12.02 -45.42 -12.69
CA PHE A 473 -11.92 -44.50 -13.82
C PHE A 473 -10.94 -43.35 -13.56
N VAL A 474 -10.86 -42.83 -12.33
CA VAL A 474 -9.91 -41.76 -11.96
C VAL A 474 -8.43 -42.20 -12.12
N GLN A 475 -8.13 -43.50 -12.14
CA GLN A 475 -6.76 -44.00 -12.40
C GLN A 475 -6.29 -43.75 -13.85
N ILE A 476 -7.20 -43.48 -14.77
CA ILE A 476 -6.92 -43.31 -16.21
C ILE A 476 -7.39 -41.94 -16.68
N PHE A 477 -8.56 -41.53 -16.22
CA PHE A 477 -9.21 -40.31 -16.62
C PHE A 477 -9.19 -39.32 -15.46
N PRO A 478 -8.39 -38.25 -15.57
CA PRO A 478 -8.56 -37.07 -14.74
C PRO A 478 -10.03 -36.62 -14.66
N THR A 479 -10.46 -36.12 -13.50
CA THR A 479 -11.87 -35.76 -13.26
C THR A 479 -12.38 -34.64 -14.17
N ASP A 480 -11.48 -33.82 -14.73
CA ASP A 480 -11.81 -32.79 -15.70
C ASP A 480 -12.06 -33.30 -17.14
N LEU A 481 -11.66 -34.55 -17.43
CA LEU A 481 -11.97 -35.27 -18.66
C LEU A 481 -13.25 -36.09 -18.53
N LEU A 482 -13.38 -36.83 -17.43
CA LEU A 482 -14.53 -37.71 -17.17
C LEU A 482 -14.83 -37.73 -15.66
N THR A 483 -16.08 -37.45 -15.30
CA THR A 483 -16.59 -37.61 -13.95
C THR A 483 -17.82 -38.51 -13.95
N LEU A 484 -17.75 -39.62 -13.22
CA LEU A 484 -18.91 -40.46 -12.95
C LEU A 484 -19.73 -39.87 -11.81
N GLN A 485 -21.03 -39.71 -12.02
CA GLN A 485 -21.96 -39.19 -11.01
C GLN A 485 -23.17 -40.11 -10.85
N ALA A 486 -23.53 -40.40 -9.61
CA ALA A 486 -24.78 -41.10 -9.31
C ALA A 486 -25.97 -40.24 -9.76
N ALA A 487 -26.84 -40.82 -10.58
CA ALA A 487 -28.15 -40.25 -10.90
C ALA A 487 -29.20 -40.76 -9.89
N PRO A 488 -30.21 -39.93 -9.53
CA PRO A 488 -31.29 -40.39 -8.68
C PRO A 488 -32.01 -41.60 -9.30
N ALA A 489 -32.37 -42.57 -8.45
CA ALA A 489 -33.14 -43.74 -8.85
C ALA A 489 -34.50 -43.30 -9.43
N GLY A 490 -34.88 -43.80 -10.62
CA GLY A 490 -36.08 -43.32 -11.29
C GLY A 490 -36.28 -43.83 -12.72
N GLN A 491 -37.25 -43.23 -13.43
CA GLN A 491 -37.75 -43.62 -14.76
C GLN A 491 -36.64 -43.92 -15.79
N PRO A 492 -36.94 -44.78 -16.80
CA PRO A 492 -35.99 -45.13 -17.87
C PRO A 492 -35.34 -43.88 -18.46
N ALA A 493 -34.05 -43.99 -18.80
CA ALA A 493 -33.33 -42.93 -19.50
C ALA A 493 -33.98 -42.66 -20.87
N ALA A 494 -34.95 -41.75 -20.92
CA ALA A 494 -35.43 -41.15 -22.16
C ALA A 494 -34.46 -40.04 -22.55
N ASP A 495 -33.96 -40.09 -23.78
CA ASP A 495 -33.16 -39.08 -24.51
C ASP A 495 -32.39 -38.11 -23.61
N THR A 496 -31.39 -38.62 -22.90
CA THR A 496 -30.46 -37.78 -22.14
C THR A 496 -29.36 -37.27 -23.07
N THR A 497 -29.11 -35.96 -23.06
CA THR A 497 -27.98 -35.33 -23.78
C THR A 497 -26.62 -35.66 -23.16
N VAL A 498 -26.63 -36.27 -21.97
CA VAL A 498 -25.46 -36.71 -21.21
C VAL A 498 -25.35 -38.24 -21.33
N PRO A 499 -24.14 -38.81 -21.48
CA PRO A 499 -23.93 -40.26 -21.46
C PRO A 499 -24.39 -40.91 -20.15
N VAL A 500 -24.96 -42.11 -20.25
CA VAL A 500 -25.53 -42.86 -19.11
C VAL A 500 -25.06 -44.31 -19.12
N LEU A 501 -24.56 -44.78 -17.98
CA LEU A 501 -24.42 -46.21 -17.64
C LEU A 501 -25.63 -46.60 -16.78
N GLU A 502 -26.57 -47.33 -17.35
CA GLU A 502 -27.77 -47.83 -16.67
C GLU A 502 -27.55 -49.28 -16.25
N ILE A 503 -27.62 -49.56 -14.96
CA ILE A 503 -27.54 -50.92 -14.40
C ILE A 503 -28.94 -51.30 -13.91
N VAL A 504 -29.60 -52.14 -14.70
CA VAL A 504 -30.89 -52.72 -14.37
C VAL A 504 -30.67 -54.06 -13.70
N TYR A 505 -31.33 -54.33 -12.57
CA TYR A 505 -31.19 -55.61 -11.91
C TYR A 505 -32.49 -56.17 -11.38
N THR A 506 -32.66 -57.50 -11.49
CA THR A 506 -33.77 -58.23 -10.87
C THR A 506 -33.24 -59.07 -9.72
N ILE A 507 -34.03 -59.16 -8.66
CA ILE A 507 -33.74 -60.04 -7.51
C ILE A 507 -34.78 -61.14 -7.51
N GLY A 508 -34.32 -62.38 -7.69
CA GLY A 508 -35.16 -63.55 -7.86
C GLY A 508 -34.91 -64.63 -6.81
N TRP A 509 -35.85 -65.57 -6.71
CA TRP A 509 -35.62 -66.81 -5.98
C TRP A 509 -34.79 -67.75 -6.87
N SER A 510 -33.64 -68.18 -6.38
CA SER A 510 -32.73 -69.10 -7.10
C SER A 510 -33.27 -70.52 -7.29
N GLY A 511 -34.36 -70.88 -6.62
CA GLY A 511 -34.84 -72.27 -6.49
C GLY A 511 -34.23 -73.02 -5.30
N ASN A 512 -33.15 -72.50 -4.69
CA ASN A 512 -32.47 -73.13 -3.56
C ASN A 512 -32.94 -72.59 -2.21
N THR A 513 -32.67 -73.35 -1.15
CA THR A 513 -32.84 -72.94 0.25
C THR A 513 -31.59 -73.27 1.04
N TYR A 514 -31.23 -72.45 2.01
CA TYR A 514 -30.10 -72.65 2.92
C TYR A 514 -30.63 -73.03 4.28
N SER A 515 -29.94 -73.95 4.96
CA SER A 515 -30.25 -74.28 6.34
C SER A 515 -29.10 -73.86 7.25
N SER A 516 -29.45 -73.22 8.35
CA SER A 516 -28.52 -72.99 9.46
C SER A 516 -28.12 -74.33 10.07
N VAL A 517 -26.81 -74.54 10.23
CA VAL A 517 -26.27 -75.74 10.89
C VAL A 517 -26.67 -75.78 12.37
N GLU A 518 -26.72 -74.62 13.03
CA GLU A 518 -26.95 -74.50 14.48
C GLU A 518 -28.44 -74.34 14.83
N THR A 519 -29.15 -73.41 14.18
CA THR A 519 -30.54 -73.07 14.52
C THR A 519 -31.57 -73.85 13.72
N ARG A 520 -31.15 -74.59 12.69
CA ARG A 520 -32.01 -75.28 11.70
C ARG A 520 -33.00 -74.38 10.96
N ARG A 521 -32.93 -73.05 11.11
CA ARG A 521 -33.71 -72.07 10.33
C ARG A 521 -33.39 -72.18 8.85
N VAL A 522 -34.41 -71.92 8.03
CA VAL A 522 -34.31 -71.98 6.56
C VAL A 522 -34.34 -70.59 5.96
N PHE A 523 -33.40 -70.33 5.06
CA PHE A 523 -33.29 -69.09 4.30
C PHE A 523 -33.48 -69.36 2.81
N VAL A 524 -34.05 -68.40 2.09
CA VAL A 524 -34.23 -68.50 0.64
C VAL A 524 -32.92 -68.17 -0.05
N GLY A 525 -32.48 -69.01 -0.99
CA GLY A 525 -31.37 -68.64 -1.86
C GLY A 525 -31.82 -67.58 -2.86
N ILE A 526 -31.17 -66.42 -2.87
CA ILE A 526 -31.46 -65.33 -3.80
C ILE A 526 -30.53 -65.40 -5.03
N GLN A 527 -31.06 -65.02 -6.18
CA GLN A 527 -30.30 -64.87 -7.41
C GLN A 527 -30.44 -63.44 -7.90
N PHE A 528 -29.34 -62.84 -8.34
CA PHE A 528 -29.37 -61.54 -8.99
C PHE A 528 -29.13 -61.70 -10.49
N GLU A 529 -29.96 -61.04 -11.29
CA GLU A 529 -29.69 -60.84 -12.71
C GLU A 529 -29.49 -59.37 -12.98
N PHE A 530 -28.25 -58.99 -13.24
CA PHE A 530 -27.84 -57.67 -13.64
C PHE A 530 -27.79 -57.57 -15.18
N SER A 531 -28.24 -56.43 -15.68
CA SER A 531 -28.22 -56.04 -17.09
C SER A 531 -27.69 -54.61 -17.12
N ALA A 532 -26.46 -54.44 -17.58
CA ALA A 532 -25.85 -53.14 -17.73
C ALA A 532 -25.95 -52.68 -19.19
N ASP A 533 -26.54 -51.50 -19.39
CA ASP A 533 -26.65 -50.82 -20.67
C ASP A 533 -25.89 -49.50 -20.59
N MET A 534 -24.84 -49.36 -21.39
CA MET A 534 -24.14 -48.10 -21.55
C MET A 534 -24.60 -47.39 -22.80
N ARG A 535 -24.97 -46.12 -22.67
CA ARG A 535 -25.49 -45.28 -23.74
C ARG A 535 -24.69 -43.99 -23.86
N VAL A 536 -24.18 -43.74 -25.05
CA VAL A 536 -23.70 -42.42 -25.47
C VAL A 536 -24.70 -41.90 -26.50
N PRO A 537 -25.10 -40.61 -26.47
CA PRO A 537 -25.98 -40.05 -27.47
C PRO A 537 -25.50 -40.36 -28.89
N ASP A 538 -26.43 -40.72 -29.78
CA ASP A 538 -26.18 -41.06 -31.18
C ASP A 538 -25.22 -42.26 -31.43
N GLN A 539 -24.97 -43.11 -30.43
CA GLN A 539 -24.14 -44.30 -30.55
C GLN A 539 -24.89 -45.59 -30.18
N LYS A 540 -24.39 -46.73 -30.67
CA LYS A 540 -24.95 -48.04 -30.32
C LYS A 540 -24.70 -48.33 -28.83
N PRO A 541 -25.73 -48.76 -28.07
CA PRO A 541 -25.55 -49.09 -26.67
C PRO A 541 -24.64 -50.32 -26.52
N LEU A 542 -23.80 -50.30 -25.48
CA LEU A 542 -23.03 -51.48 -25.07
C LEU A 542 -23.80 -52.19 -23.96
N HIS A 543 -24.20 -53.43 -24.23
CA HIS A 543 -24.97 -54.25 -23.31
C HIS A 543 -24.12 -55.42 -22.79
N PHE A 544 -24.23 -55.71 -21.50
CA PHE A 544 -23.75 -56.97 -20.95
C PHE A 544 -24.61 -57.42 -19.76
N GLY A 545 -24.87 -58.72 -19.72
CA GLY A 545 -25.62 -59.36 -18.66
C GLY A 545 -24.71 -60.09 -17.68
N LEU A 546 -25.08 -60.05 -16.41
CA LEU A 546 -24.44 -60.79 -15.35
C LEU A 546 -25.50 -61.47 -14.50
N ARG A 547 -25.45 -62.79 -14.44
CA ARG A 547 -26.19 -63.59 -13.46
C ARG A 547 -25.28 -63.98 -12.30
N VAL A 548 -25.68 -63.66 -11.07
CA VAL A 548 -25.01 -64.09 -9.84
C VAL A 548 -25.90 -65.09 -9.11
N ASN A 549 -25.42 -66.32 -9.03
CA ASN A 549 -26.07 -67.39 -8.28
C ASN A 549 -25.56 -67.38 -6.83
N PRO A 550 -26.40 -67.81 -5.87
CA PRO A 550 -25.95 -67.89 -4.49
C PRO A 550 -24.95 -69.06 -4.34
N PRO A 551 -23.90 -68.91 -3.49
CA PRO A 551 -22.85 -69.91 -3.34
C PRO A 551 -23.36 -71.16 -2.63
N ASP A 552 -22.74 -72.32 -2.86
CA ASP A 552 -23.18 -73.58 -2.21
C ASP A 552 -23.09 -73.53 -0.68
N PHE A 553 -22.14 -72.75 -0.15
CA PHE A 553 -21.96 -72.47 1.27
C PHE A 553 -21.49 -71.02 1.51
N PHE A 554 -21.87 -70.43 2.64
CA PHE A 554 -21.32 -69.16 3.09
C PHE A 554 -21.42 -68.99 4.62
N THR A 555 -20.62 -68.07 5.15
CA THR A 555 -20.56 -67.74 6.57
C THR A 555 -21.10 -66.34 6.79
N VAL A 556 -21.90 -66.16 7.83
CA VAL A 556 -22.41 -64.86 8.28
C VAL A 556 -21.75 -64.51 9.61
N HIS A 557 -21.15 -63.33 9.66
CA HIS A 557 -20.55 -62.77 10.87
C HIS A 557 -21.58 -61.88 11.55
N PHE A 558 -21.82 -62.07 12.84
CA PHE A 558 -22.80 -61.29 13.59
C PHE A 558 -22.35 -61.05 15.03
N THR A 559 -22.89 -60.00 15.65
CA THR A 559 -22.51 -59.57 17.00
C THR A 559 -23.65 -59.90 17.97
N SER A 560 -23.42 -60.76 18.96
CA SER A 560 -24.43 -61.18 19.96
C SER A 560 -24.67 -60.17 21.08
N ARG A 561 -24.03 -58.99 21.07
CA ARG A 561 -23.90 -58.08 22.23
C ARG A 561 -25.22 -57.63 22.88
N GLN A 562 -26.37 -57.75 22.22
CA GLN A 562 -27.67 -57.44 22.82
C GLN A 562 -28.39 -58.63 23.47
N LEU A 563 -27.97 -59.87 23.22
CA LEU A 563 -28.62 -61.10 23.69
C LEU A 563 -27.95 -61.71 24.94
N GLU A 564 -26.68 -61.40 25.22
CA GLU A 564 -26.00 -61.91 26.42
C GLU A 564 -26.55 -61.37 27.74
N LEU A 565 -27.16 -60.18 27.75
CA LEU A 565 -27.71 -59.58 28.98
C LEU A 565 -29.01 -60.25 29.49
N VAL A 566 -29.67 -61.09 28.69
CA VAL A 566 -31.02 -61.63 29.00
C VAL A 566 -31.05 -63.17 29.10
N GLY A 567 -29.90 -63.85 29.08
CA GLY A 567 -29.84 -65.31 29.30
C GLY A 567 -30.56 -66.15 28.22
N LEU A 568 -30.82 -65.57 27.04
CA LEU A 568 -31.37 -66.29 25.89
C LEU A 568 -30.23 -66.86 25.07
N ASN A 569 -29.80 -68.07 25.42
CA ASN A 569 -28.87 -68.86 24.61
C ASN A 569 -29.52 -69.20 23.25
N GLY A 570 -28.85 -68.85 22.15
CA GLY A 570 -29.08 -69.48 20.84
C GLY A 570 -30.14 -68.84 19.94
N ARG A 571 -29.90 -67.62 19.46
CA ARG A 571 -30.46 -67.18 18.17
C ARG A 571 -29.29 -66.77 17.29
N GLY A 572 -29.14 -67.48 16.18
CA GLY A 572 -28.16 -67.22 15.12
C GLY A 572 -28.30 -65.82 14.49
N PRO A 573 -27.68 -65.55 13.33
CA PRO A 573 -27.72 -64.25 12.69
C PRO A 573 -29.17 -63.83 12.39
N SER A 574 -29.41 -62.52 12.41
CA SER A 574 -30.71 -61.98 12.03
C SER A 574 -31.00 -62.24 10.54
N ASP A 575 -32.29 -62.21 10.15
CA ASP A 575 -32.68 -62.36 8.74
C ASP A 575 -32.01 -61.28 7.87
N ASP A 576 -31.92 -60.06 8.42
CA ASP A 576 -31.24 -58.92 7.80
C ASP A 576 -29.77 -59.22 7.55
N ASP A 577 -29.04 -59.78 8.53
CA ASP A 577 -27.61 -60.09 8.37
C ASP A 577 -27.37 -61.14 7.28
N VAL A 578 -28.19 -62.19 7.24
CA VAL A 578 -28.06 -63.26 6.23
C VAL A 578 -28.32 -62.74 4.82
N TYR A 579 -29.44 -62.04 4.62
CA TYR A 579 -29.77 -61.50 3.30
C TYR A 579 -28.86 -60.33 2.89
N ARG A 580 -28.33 -59.56 3.85
CA ARG A 580 -27.29 -58.55 3.61
C ARG A 580 -26.00 -59.18 3.09
N VAL A 581 -25.51 -60.26 3.71
CA VAL A 581 -24.31 -60.96 3.23
C VAL A 581 -24.51 -61.54 1.83
N MET A 582 -25.68 -62.12 1.54
CA MET A 582 -25.98 -62.59 0.18
C MET A 582 -26.02 -61.44 -0.84
N SER A 583 -26.55 -60.27 -0.45
CA SER A 583 -26.62 -59.07 -1.30
C SER A 583 -25.25 -58.45 -1.55
N LEU A 584 -24.45 -58.28 -0.50
CA LEU A 584 -23.08 -57.76 -0.57
C LEU A 584 -22.25 -58.59 -1.55
N ARG A 585 -22.24 -59.92 -1.40
CA ARG A 585 -21.53 -60.81 -2.32
C ARG A 585 -21.99 -60.68 -3.76
N ALA A 586 -23.29 -60.49 -3.99
CA ALA A 586 -23.81 -60.31 -5.34
C ALA A 586 -23.35 -58.98 -5.96
N PHE A 587 -23.34 -57.90 -5.17
CA PHE A 587 -22.85 -56.59 -5.59
C PHE A 587 -21.31 -56.54 -5.72
N ASP A 588 -20.57 -57.28 -4.89
CA ASP A 588 -19.12 -57.47 -5.02
C ASP A 588 -18.79 -58.18 -6.34
N GLN A 589 -19.49 -59.27 -6.65
CA GLN A 589 -19.33 -59.95 -7.95
C GLN A 589 -19.73 -59.08 -9.13
N LEU A 590 -20.74 -58.21 -8.97
CA LEU A 590 -21.08 -57.21 -9.98
C LEU A 590 -19.93 -56.22 -10.17
N SER A 591 -19.39 -55.66 -9.08
CA SER A 591 -18.26 -54.72 -9.10
C SER A 591 -17.04 -55.34 -9.78
N ASP A 592 -16.66 -56.57 -9.40
CA ASP A 592 -15.54 -57.30 -9.98
C ASP A 592 -15.74 -57.53 -11.48
N LYS A 593 -16.92 -57.97 -11.89
CA LYS A 593 -17.19 -58.26 -13.30
C LYS A 593 -17.33 -57.00 -14.13
N LEU A 594 -17.93 -55.93 -13.60
CA LEU A 594 -17.90 -54.61 -14.24
C LEU A 594 -16.45 -54.18 -14.47
N SER A 595 -15.61 -54.32 -13.46
CA SER A 595 -14.19 -54.01 -13.55
C SER A 595 -13.48 -54.89 -14.58
N GLN A 596 -13.83 -56.17 -14.72
CA GLN A 596 -13.30 -57.06 -15.78
C GLN A 596 -13.82 -56.71 -17.18
N VAL A 597 -15.01 -56.12 -17.29
CA VAL A 597 -15.55 -55.63 -18.57
C VAL A 597 -14.77 -54.43 -19.06
N PHE A 598 -14.44 -53.50 -18.16
CA PHE A 598 -13.67 -52.31 -18.52
C PHE A 598 -12.17 -52.55 -18.61
N PHE A 599 -11.62 -53.35 -17.70
CA PHE A 599 -10.19 -53.41 -17.45
C PHE A 599 -9.68 -54.84 -17.39
N ARG A 600 -8.43 -55.05 -17.83
CA ARG A 600 -7.76 -56.35 -17.63
C ARG A 600 -7.40 -56.56 -16.15
N PRO A 601 -7.41 -57.80 -15.62
CA PRO A 601 -7.14 -58.08 -14.21
C PRO A 601 -5.77 -57.59 -13.70
N THR A 602 -4.78 -57.45 -14.59
CA THR A 602 -3.43 -56.97 -14.28
C THR A 602 -3.28 -55.45 -14.32
N SER A 603 -4.33 -54.70 -14.66
CA SER A 603 -4.27 -53.25 -14.76
C SER A 603 -4.36 -52.57 -13.39
N LYS A 604 -3.83 -51.35 -13.31
CA LYS A 604 -3.90 -50.53 -12.09
C LYS A 604 -5.35 -50.11 -11.81
N ALA A 605 -6.11 -49.76 -12.83
CA ALA A 605 -7.53 -49.43 -12.72
C ALA A 605 -8.34 -50.59 -12.12
N PHE A 606 -8.08 -51.83 -12.57
CA PHE A 606 -8.72 -53.02 -12.01
C PHE A 606 -8.38 -53.22 -10.52
N GLN A 607 -7.11 -53.08 -10.15
CA GLN A 607 -6.70 -53.21 -8.75
C GLN A 607 -7.35 -52.14 -7.86
N ALA A 608 -7.43 -50.89 -8.35
CA ALA A 608 -8.07 -49.79 -7.64
C ALA A 608 -9.57 -50.01 -7.39
N SER A 609 -10.30 -50.65 -8.32
CA SER A 609 -11.71 -51.04 -8.08
C SER A 609 -11.87 -52.12 -7.01
N THR A 610 -10.89 -53.00 -6.83
CA THR A 610 -10.98 -54.17 -5.92
C THR A 610 -10.48 -53.91 -4.49
N LEU A 611 -9.61 -52.91 -4.31
CA LEU A 611 -8.94 -52.64 -3.03
C LEU A 611 -9.83 -51.95 -1.97
N GLY A 612 -11.07 -51.58 -2.31
CA GLY A 612 -12.05 -51.04 -1.36
C GLY A 612 -12.79 -52.09 -0.53
N GLY A 613 -12.63 -53.39 -0.84
CA GLY A 613 -13.44 -54.48 -0.27
C GLY A 613 -12.80 -55.26 0.89
N SER A 614 -11.57 -54.97 1.31
CA SER A 614 -10.95 -55.66 2.45
C SER A 614 -11.27 -54.93 3.75
N GLU A 615 -12.54 -55.01 4.19
CA GLU A 615 -12.88 -54.73 5.59
C GLU A 615 -12.25 -55.85 6.43
N GLU A 616 -11.35 -55.51 7.35
CA GLU A 616 -10.84 -56.44 8.38
C GLU A 616 -12.03 -57.14 9.03
N ALA A 617 -12.06 -58.48 8.97
CA ALA A 617 -13.13 -59.24 9.59
C ALA A 617 -13.21 -58.91 11.08
N PRO A 618 -14.32 -58.35 11.58
CA PRO A 618 -14.43 -58.03 13.00
C PRO A 618 -14.39 -59.33 13.82
N GLU A 619 -13.67 -59.31 14.94
CA GLU A 619 -13.74 -60.37 15.96
C GLU A 619 -15.21 -60.51 16.42
N GLY A 620 -15.85 -61.62 16.03
CA GLY A 620 -17.28 -61.84 16.25
C GLY A 620 -17.66 -63.31 16.09
N LEU A 621 -18.93 -63.66 16.35
CA LEU A 621 -19.44 -65.02 16.16
C LEU A 621 -19.70 -65.30 14.67
N HIS A 622 -19.64 -66.57 14.28
CA HIS A 622 -19.78 -67.02 12.90
C HIS A 622 -20.82 -68.12 12.80
N GLU A 623 -21.72 -68.04 11.81
CA GLU A 623 -22.65 -69.13 11.50
C GLU A 623 -22.50 -69.56 10.04
N ALA A 624 -22.33 -70.87 9.83
CA ALA A 624 -22.25 -71.48 8.51
C ALA A 624 -23.65 -71.87 7.98
N LEU A 625 -23.93 -71.47 6.74
CA LEU A 625 -25.13 -71.81 5.99
C LEU A 625 -24.75 -72.66 4.78
N SER A 626 -25.43 -73.79 4.61
CA SER A 626 -25.22 -74.70 3.48
C SER A 626 -26.53 -75.02 2.76
N GLN A 627 -26.42 -75.28 1.45
CA GLN A 627 -27.51 -75.91 0.70
C GLN A 627 -27.72 -77.36 1.18
N PRO A 628 -28.95 -77.90 1.12
CA PRO A 628 -29.17 -79.32 1.35
C PRO A 628 -28.39 -80.13 0.32
N SER A 629 -27.62 -81.13 0.76
CA SER A 629 -26.97 -82.09 -0.15
C SER A 629 -28.04 -82.71 -1.05
N PRO A 630 -27.81 -82.79 -2.38
CA PRO A 630 -28.72 -83.55 -3.24
C PRO A 630 -28.77 -85.00 -2.74
N PRO A 631 -29.94 -85.66 -2.81
CA PRO A 631 -30.13 -87.02 -2.31
C PRO A 631 -29.24 -88.05 -3.01
#